data_AF-A0A1B0G2L9-F1
#
_entry.id   AF-A0A1B0G2L9-F1
#
_cell.length_a   1.000
_cell.length_b   1.000
_cell.length_c   1.000
_cell.angle_alpha   90.00
_cell.angle_beta   90.00
_cell.angle_gamma   90.00
#
_symmetry.space_group_name_H-M   'P 1'
#
loop_
_entity.id
_entity.type
_entity.pdbx_description
1 polymer ?
#
loop_
_entity_poly.entity_id
_entity_poly.type
_entity_poly.pdbx_seq_one_letter_code
_entity_poly.pdbx_strand_id
1 'polypeptide(L)'
;MYIRTVKTKDIDAVEGKSVSLPCPISAPLDDVYMVLWFRDNAGIPLYSFDVRDKMNSDQARHWSAPEVFGSRAKFHFDSQPATLEIKVGVKSKYLL
;
A
#
# COMPACT_ATOMS: atom_id res chain seq x y z
N MET A 1 -13.19 -9.50 -25.99
CA MET A 1 -12.78 -9.18 -24.61
C MET A 1 -11.28 -9.43 -24.50
N TYR A 2 -10.45 -8.39 -24.51
CA TYR A 2 -9.00 -8.56 -24.39
C TYR A 2 -8.64 -8.67 -22.90
N ILE A 3 -8.24 -9.86 -22.46
CA ILE A 3 -7.63 -10.04 -21.14
C ILE A 3 -6.24 -9.41 -21.24
N ARG A 4 -6.04 -8.24 -20.62
CA ARG A 4 -4.70 -7.69 -20.42
C ARG A 4 -4.02 -8.51 -19.32
N THR A 5 -2.96 -9.22 -19.66
CA THR A 5 -2.11 -9.87 -18.66
C THR A 5 -1.44 -8.79 -17.83
N VAL A 6 -1.76 -8.74 -16.53
CA VAL A 6 -1.10 -7.84 -15.59
C VAL A 6 0.26 -8.45 -15.23
N LYS A 7 1.34 -7.67 -15.37
CA LYS A 7 2.65 -8.10 -14.88
C LYS A 7 2.65 -8.07 -13.36
N THR A 8 2.83 -9.22 -12.74
CA THR A 8 3.02 -9.35 -11.29
C THR A 8 4.51 -9.45 -10.97
N LYS A 9 4.86 -9.08 -9.74
CA LYS A 9 6.21 -9.27 -9.19
C LYS A 9 6.07 -9.88 -7.81
N ASP A 10 6.73 -11.01 -7.61
CA ASP A 10 6.81 -11.64 -6.29
C ASP A 10 7.78 -10.83 -5.42
N ILE A 11 7.38 -10.63 -4.16
CA ILE A 11 8.12 -9.85 -3.19
C ILE A 11 8.18 -10.64 -1.89
N ASP A 12 9.38 -11.09 -1.55
CA ASP A 12 9.68 -11.74 -0.29
C ASP A 12 10.13 -10.75 0.76
N ALA A 13 9.84 -11.05 2.02
CA ALA A 13 10.21 -10.21 3.15
C ALA A 13 10.57 -11.06 4.38
N VAL A 14 11.47 -10.52 5.20
CA VAL A 14 11.89 -11.15 6.46
C VAL A 14 11.06 -10.59 7.61
N GLU A 15 10.60 -11.47 8.51
CA GLU A 15 9.89 -11.06 9.71
C GLU A 15 10.67 -9.99 10.51
N GLY A 16 9.95 -8.98 11.00
CA GLY A 16 10.53 -7.85 11.73
C GLY A 16 11.26 -6.81 10.87
N LYS A 17 11.41 -7.03 9.56
CA LYS A 17 11.96 -6.05 8.61
C LYS A 17 10.87 -5.33 7.83
N SER A 18 11.22 -4.21 7.23
CA SER A 18 10.35 -3.51 6.28
C SER A 18 10.47 -4.12 4.88
N VAL A 19 9.38 -4.07 4.12
CA VAL A 19 9.32 -4.38 2.70
C VAL A 19 8.54 -3.28 1.98
N SER A 20 8.91 -3.00 0.72
CA SER A 20 8.25 -1.99 -0.09
C SER A 20 7.54 -2.64 -1.28
N LEU A 21 6.23 -2.44 -1.37
CA LEU A 21 5.44 -2.84 -2.53
C LEU A 21 5.40 -1.67 -3.53
N PRO A 22 5.91 -1.82 -4.76
CA PRO A 22 5.90 -0.76 -5.75
C PRO A 22 4.48 -0.52 -6.28
N CYS A 23 4.13 0.76 -6.45
CA CYS A 23 2.93 1.23 -7.11
C CYS A 23 3.35 2.18 -8.24
N PRO A 24 3.68 1.66 -9.43
CA PRO A 24 4.03 2.50 -10.56
C PRO A 24 2.82 3.32 -11.00
N ILE A 25 2.87 4.63 -10.79
CA ILE A 25 1.87 5.58 -11.28
C ILE A 25 2.31 6.02 -12.66
N SER A 26 1.46 5.80 -13.67
CA SER A 26 1.73 6.18 -15.06
C SER A 26 1.14 7.54 -15.46
N ALA A 27 0.25 8.07 -14.62
CA ALA A 27 -0.29 9.42 -14.75
C ALA A 27 0.62 10.44 -14.05
N PRO A 28 0.51 11.74 -14.38
CA PRO A 28 1.02 12.81 -13.53
C PRO A 28 0.53 12.64 -12.08
N LEU A 29 1.38 12.94 -11.10
CA LEU A 29 1.01 12.77 -9.68
C LEU A 29 -0.17 13.67 -9.29
N ASP A 30 -0.26 14.88 -9.86
CA ASP A 30 -1.36 15.82 -9.61
C ASP A 30 -2.73 15.30 -10.06
N ASP A 31 -2.76 14.29 -10.95
CA ASP A 31 -3.98 13.64 -11.42
C ASP A 31 -4.41 12.45 -10.54
N VAL A 32 -3.63 12.10 -9.50
CA VAL A 32 -3.91 10.96 -8.63
C VAL A 32 -4.72 11.39 -7.40
N TYR A 33 -6.01 11.08 -7.42
CA TYR A 33 -6.92 11.40 -6.32
C TYR A 33 -6.90 10.37 -5.17
N MET A 34 -6.61 9.11 -5.49
CA MET A 34 -6.69 8.03 -4.51
C MET A 34 -5.84 6.83 -4.94
N VAL A 35 -5.20 6.17 -3.97
CA VAL A 35 -4.51 4.89 -4.15
C VAL A 35 -5.07 3.89 -3.15
N LEU A 36 -5.48 2.72 -3.64
CA LEU A 36 -6.10 1.67 -2.85
C LEU A 36 -5.32 0.37 -2.99
N TRP A 37 -5.08 -0.29 -1.86
CA TRP A 37 -4.44 -1.60 -1.82
C TRP A 37 -5.45 -2.64 -1.38
N PHE A 38 -5.63 -3.70 -2.16
CA PHE A 38 -6.54 -4.80 -1.85
C PHE A 38 -5.76 -6.09 -1.65
N ARG A 39 -6.37 -7.03 -0.94
CA ARG A 39 -5.93 -8.42 -0.89
C ARG A 39 -7.04 -9.31 -1.41
N ASP A 40 -6.70 -10.15 -2.38
CA ASP A 40 -7.57 -11.20 -2.90
C ASP A 40 -8.99 -10.68 -3.19
N ASN A 41 -9.99 -11.41 -2.72
CA ASN A 41 -11.41 -11.11 -2.92
C ASN A 41 -12.03 -10.36 -1.72
N ALA A 42 -11.25 -9.62 -0.93
CA ALA A 42 -11.75 -8.96 0.28
C ALA A 42 -12.87 -7.95 0.02
N GLY A 43 -13.02 -7.45 -1.20
CA GLY A 43 -14.04 -6.47 -1.60
C GLY A 43 -13.84 -5.05 -1.03
N ILE A 44 -13.02 -4.92 0.02
CA ILE A 44 -12.63 -3.66 0.65
C ILE A 44 -11.09 -3.49 0.64
N PRO A 45 -10.59 -2.26 0.56
CA PRO A 45 -9.15 -2.02 0.62
C PRO A 45 -8.60 -2.36 2.01
N LEU A 46 -7.32 -2.74 2.07
CA LEU A 46 -6.52 -2.90 3.29
C LEU A 46 -5.77 -1.62 3.66
N TYR A 47 -5.53 -0.75 2.67
CA TYR A 47 -4.93 0.55 2.84
C TYR A 47 -5.49 1.53 1.82
N SER A 48 -5.71 2.78 2.21
CA SER A 48 -6.09 3.87 1.32
C SER A 48 -5.25 5.11 1.56
N PHE A 49 -4.81 5.72 0.47
CA PHE A 49 -4.34 7.10 0.40
C PHE A 49 -5.37 7.88 -0.39
N ASP A 50 -5.96 8.93 0.20
CA ASP A 50 -7.07 9.67 -0.39
C ASP A 50 -6.84 11.17 -0.24
N VAL A 51 -6.66 11.87 -1.35
CA VAL A 51 -6.43 13.33 -1.40
C VAL A 51 -7.67 14.10 -1.78
N ARG A 52 -8.81 13.43 -1.98
CA ARG A 52 -10.07 14.14 -2.21
C ARG A 52 -10.37 15.03 -1.01
N ASP A 53 -10.78 16.26 -1.29
CA ASP A 53 -11.05 17.31 -0.30
C ASP A 53 -9.80 17.79 0.48
N LYS A 54 -8.60 17.58 -0.07
CA LYS A 54 -7.33 18.10 0.46
C LYS A 54 -6.73 19.15 -0.45
N MET A 55 -5.95 20.06 0.13
CA MET A 55 -5.24 21.10 -0.64
C MET A 55 -4.05 20.52 -1.43
N ASN A 56 -3.42 19.46 -0.91
CA ASN A 56 -2.28 18.80 -1.53
C ASN A 56 -2.12 17.36 -0.98
N SER A 57 -1.17 16.62 -1.55
CA SER A 57 -0.83 15.24 -1.18
C SER A 57 -0.29 15.10 0.25
N ASP A 58 0.36 16.13 0.80
CA ASP A 58 0.88 16.11 2.19
C ASP A 58 -0.22 15.95 3.24
N GLN A 59 -1.44 16.39 2.91
CA GLN A 59 -2.61 16.32 3.78
C GLN A 59 -3.51 15.12 3.47
N ALA A 60 -3.03 14.18 2.65
CA ALA A 60 -3.80 12.99 2.28
C ALA A 60 -4.33 12.27 3.51
N ARG A 61 -5.58 11.82 3.42
CA ARG A 61 -6.15 10.94 4.42
C ARG A 61 -5.61 9.53 4.18
N HIS A 62 -4.83 9.05 5.13
CA HIS A 62 -4.40 7.66 5.17
C HIS A 62 -5.33 6.84 6.06
N TRP A 63 -5.75 5.69 5.57
CA TRP A 63 -6.41 4.67 6.39
C TRP A 63 -5.73 3.33 6.16
N SER A 64 -5.52 2.61 7.25
CA SER A 64 -4.84 1.32 7.28
C SER A 64 -5.71 0.38 8.11
N ALA A 65 -6.10 -0.75 7.54
CA ALA A 65 -6.96 -1.72 8.19
C ALA A 65 -6.30 -2.22 9.50
N PRO A 66 -6.92 -1.98 10.69
CA PRO A 66 -6.30 -2.27 11.98
C PRO A 66 -5.85 -3.73 12.13
N GLU A 67 -6.70 -4.67 11.70
CA GLU A 67 -6.48 -6.11 11.83
C GLU A 67 -5.43 -6.67 10.85
N VAL A 68 -5.04 -5.89 9.83
CA VAL A 68 -4.19 -6.39 8.74
C VAL A 68 -2.84 -5.71 8.71
N PHE A 69 -2.83 -4.38 8.74
CA PHE A 69 -1.61 -3.58 8.74
C PHE A 69 -1.46 -2.77 10.04
N GLY A 70 -2.56 -2.26 10.59
CA GLY A 70 -2.49 -1.32 11.72
C GLY A 70 -1.55 -0.15 11.39
N SER A 71 -0.68 0.20 12.32
CA SER A 71 0.33 1.26 12.13
C SER A 71 1.55 0.84 11.28
N ARG A 72 1.61 -0.39 10.78
CA ARG A 72 2.81 -0.94 10.13
C ARG A 72 2.95 -0.56 8.66
N ALA A 73 1.93 0.06 8.06
CA ALA A 73 1.94 0.42 6.64
C ALA A 73 1.99 1.95 6.46
N LYS A 74 2.86 2.41 5.56
CA LYS A 74 2.97 3.82 5.16
C LYS A 74 3.17 3.91 3.66
N PHE A 75 2.34 4.72 3.01
CA PHE A 75 2.50 5.01 1.58
C PHE A 75 3.39 6.22 1.38
N HIS A 76 4.40 6.04 0.55
CA HIS A 76 5.33 7.08 0.10
C HIS A 76 4.92 7.45 -1.33
N PHE A 77 4.10 8.51 -1.44
CA PHE A 77 3.52 8.94 -2.72
C PHE A 77 4.56 9.56 -3.65
N ASP A 78 5.48 10.36 -3.09
CA ASP A 78 6.47 11.11 -3.87
C ASP A 78 7.74 10.31 -4.20
N SER A 79 7.82 9.03 -3.79
CA SER A 79 8.94 8.18 -4.20
C SER A 79 8.81 7.76 -5.67
N GLN A 80 9.94 7.40 -6.29
CA GLN A 80 9.98 6.94 -7.69
C GLN A 80 10.55 5.52 -7.78
N PRO A 81 9.71 4.49 -8.04
CA PRO A 81 8.24 4.53 -8.08
C PRO A 81 7.65 4.75 -6.67
N ALA A 82 6.38 5.17 -6.61
CA ALA A 82 5.65 5.26 -5.34
C ALA A 82 5.62 3.89 -4.64
N THR A 83 5.66 3.86 -3.32
CA THR A 83 5.76 2.58 -2.57
C THR A 83 4.86 2.54 -1.34
N LEU A 84 4.24 1.38 -1.11
CA LEU A 84 3.68 1.05 0.20
C LEU A 84 4.74 0.30 0.99
N GLU A 85 5.33 0.97 1.98
CA GLU A 85 6.22 0.34 2.94
C GLU A 85 5.40 -0.36 4.02
N ILE A 86 5.74 -1.61 4.32
CA ILE A 86 5.09 -2.43 5.34
C ILE A 86 6.17 -3.02 6.25
N LYS A 87 6.07 -2.76 7.56
CA LYS A 87 6.84 -3.49 8.57
C LYS A 87 6.22 -4.86 8.79
N VAL A 88 6.93 -5.92 8.43
CA VAL A 88 6.46 -7.30 8.59
C VAL A 88 6.41 -7.63 10.08
N GLY A 89 5.25 -8.11 10.54
CA GLY A 89 5.10 -8.55 11.93
C GLY A 89 6.07 -9.69 12.25
N VAL A 90 6.60 -9.70 13.46
CA VAL A 90 7.31 -10.87 13.98
C VAL A 90 6.26 -11.81 14.53
N LYS A 91 6.22 -13.07 14.08
CA LYS A 91 5.43 -14.07 14.80
C LYS A 91 6.13 -14.29 16.13
N SER A 92 5.47 -13.93 17.23
CA SER A 92 6.02 -14.16 18.57
C SER A 92 6.26 -15.66 18.72
N LYS A 93 7.53 -16.09 18.61
CA LYS A 93 7.86 -17.51 18.51
C LYS A 93 7.80 -18.26 19.86
N TYR A 94 7.41 -17.59 20.94
CA TYR A 94 7.27 -18.20 22.26
C TYR A 94 6.20 -17.46 23.08
N LEU A 95 5.02 -18.07 23.20
CA LEU A 95 4.12 -18.00 24.35
C LEU A 95 3.15 -19.20 24.29
N LEU A 96 3.74 -20.40 24.19
CA LEU A 96 3.39 -21.64 24.88
C LEU A 96 4.71 -22.41 25.09
#